data_AF-A0A2J8GZT3-F1
#
_entry.id   AF-A0A2J8GZT3-F1
#
_cell.length_a   1.000
_cell.length_b   1.000
_cell.length_c   1.000
_cell.angle_alpha   90.00
_cell.angle_beta   90.00
_cell.angle_gamma   90.00
#
_symmetry.space_group_name_H-M   'P 1'
#
loop_
_entity.id
_entity.type
_entity.pdbx_description
1 polymer ?
#
loop_
_entity_poly.entity_id
_entity_poly.type
_entity_poly.pdbx_seq_one_letter_code
_entity_poly.pdbx_strand_id
1 'polypeptide(L)'
;MSKGVKVGDIGTDHDGFPPTPVTAGSPDVKFDGLPAARVGDPLAPHDKPKHPPHGRTIASGSSTVKINGKPAAITGGAISCGGVTIGSGTVNIGDVYQPAKNSALSSSSFSTESQVAIQTKAKNAHSSASVCEAVALKTAQIPQGSGYWPPYDFTKSEQLDVEYTQKVVDLAIMSLEEAEEFANNLWLEYNGKDTLDNSKKSGMVQQMLRELINSLKD
;
A
#
# COMPACT_ATOMS: atom_id res chain seq x y z
N MET A 1 4.87 -1.97 -1.91
CA MET A 1 4.10 -2.20 -0.66
C MET A 1 4.57 -3.50 -0.04
N SER A 2 4.61 -3.56 1.28
CA SER A 2 4.96 -4.78 2.05
C SER A 2 3.69 -5.52 2.46
N LYS A 3 3.74 -6.84 2.70
CA LYS A 3 2.59 -7.54 3.29
C LYS A 3 2.44 -7.16 4.77
N GLY A 4 1.19 -7.09 5.24
CA GLY A 4 0.87 -7.01 6.66
C GLY A 4 1.13 -8.36 7.34
N VAL A 5 1.64 -8.31 8.56
CA VAL A 5 1.92 -9.49 9.40
C VAL A 5 0.76 -9.71 10.37
N LYS A 6 0.36 -10.97 10.59
CA LYS A 6 -0.69 -11.38 11.55
C LYS A 6 -0.19 -12.47 12.50
N VAL A 7 -0.94 -12.76 13.56
CA VAL A 7 -0.65 -13.90 14.45
C VAL A 7 -0.57 -15.19 13.63
N GLY A 8 0.45 -16.02 13.89
CA GLY A 8 0.78 -17.21 13.12
C GLY A 8 1.77 -16.99 11.97
N ASP A 9 1.98 -15.75 11.50
CA ASP A 9 3.06 -15.45 10.54
C ASP A 9 4.45 -15.62 11.17
N ILE A 10 5.45 -15.92 10.34
CA ILE A 10 6.77 -16.37 10.79
C ILE A 10 7.77 -15.21 10.95
N GLY A 11 8.54 -15.23 12.04
CA GLY A 11 9.83 -14.55 12.14
C GLY A 11 10.96 -15.50 11.78
N THR A 12 11.85 -15.10 10.87
CA THR A 12 12.97 -15.94 10.36
C THR A 12 13.89 -16.43 11.47
N ASP A 13 14.74 -17.39 11.13
CA ASP A 13 15.94 -17.73 11.90
C ASP A 13 16.93 -16.55 11.97
N HIS A 14 17.89 -16.70 12.87
CA HIS A 14 19.17 -15.97 12.91
C HIS A 14 20.16 -16.76 13.77
N ASP A 15 21.46 -16.68 13.49
CA ASP A 15 22.56 -17.26 14.29
C ASP A 15 22.41 -18.77 14.63
N GLY A 16 21.63 -19.53 13.87
CA GLY A 16 21.29 -20.93 14.15
C GLY A 16 20.21 -21.15 15.22
N PHE A 17 19.47 -20.11 15.63
CA PHE A 17 18.19 -20.23 16.32
C PHE A 17 17.05 -20.36 15.28
N PRO A 18 16.08 -21.27 15.45
CA PRO A 18 15.07 -21.59 14.44
C PRO A 18 14.03 -20.47 14.22
N PRO A 19 13.30 -20.45 13.09
CA PRO A 19 12.20 -19.53 12.88
C PRO A 19 11.02 -19.85 13.82
N THR A 20 10.25 -18.83 14.23
CA THR A 20 9.11 -18.98 15.13
C THR A 20 7.93 -18.06 14.78
N PRO A 21 6.67 -18.43 15.10
CA PRO A 21 5.50 -17.63 14.77
C PRO A 21 5.26 -16.45 15.72
N VAL A 22 4.59 -15.41 15.22
CA VAL A 22 3.95 -14.34 16.02
C VAL A 22 2.84 -14.92 16.88
N THR A 23 2.84 -14.65 18.19
CA THR A 23 1.94 -15.28 19.17
C THR A 23 0.81 -14.38 19.68
N ALA A 24 0.93 -13.06 19.56
CA ALA A 24 -0.15 -12.12 19.88
C ALA A 24 -0.16 -10.90 18.94
N GLY A 25 -1.24 -10.12 18.98
CA GLY A 25 -1.45 -8.99 18.06
C GLY A 25 -2.52 -8.01 18.56
N SER A 26 -3.15 -7.31 17.62
CA SER A 26 -4.28 -6.42 17.86
C SER A 26 -5.55 -7.19 18.31
N PRO A 27 -6.27 -6.73 19.34
CA PRO A 27 -7.50 -7.38 19.80
C PRO A 27 -8.71 -7.16 18.88
N ASP A 28 -8.66 -6.11 18.07
CA ASP A 28 -9.77 -5.53 17.31
C ASP A 28 -9.52 -5.49 15.79
N VAL A 29 -8.28 -5.25 15.35
CA VAL A 29 -7.90 -5.24 13.92
C VAL A 29 -7.37 -6.60 13.49
N LYS A 30 -7.90 -7.12 12.37
CA LYS A 30 -7.57 -8.44 11.83
C LYS A 30 -7.14 -8.35 10.36
N PHE A 31 -6.15 -9.15 9.98
CA PHE A 31 -5.80 -9.43 8.60
C PHE A 31 -6.17 -10.88 8.29
N ASP A 32 -6.88 -11.13 7.20
CA ASP A 32 -7.30 -12.49 6.78
C ASP A 32 -8.01 -13.29 7.91
N GLY A 33 -8.76 -12.60 8.76
CA GLY A 33 -9.47 -13.16 9.93
C GLY A 33 -8.63 -13.33 11.21
N LEU A 34 -7.31 -13.22 11.13
CA LEU A 34 -6.38 -13.37 12.26
C LEU A 34 -5.93 -12.01 12.84
N PRO A 35 -5.63 -11.90 14.16
CA PRO A 35 -5.15 -10.67 14.77
C PRO A 35 -3.95 -10.03 14.04
N ALA A 36 -4.06 -8.76 13.67
CA ALA A 36 -3.00 -8.03 12.99
C ALA A 36 -1.83 -7.72 13.95
N ALA A 37 -0.60 -7.99 13.53
CA ALA A 37 0.59 -7.81 14.37
C ALA A 37 1.14 -6.37 14.30
N ARG A 38 1.82 -5.92 15.37
CA ARG A 38 2.30 -4.54 15.54
C ARG A 38 3.69 -4.54 16.20
N VAL A 39 4.38 -3.40 16.16
CA VAL A 39 5.62 -3.22 16.92
C VAL A 39 5.36 -3.38 18.42
N GLY A 40 6.25 -4.12 19.09
CA GLY A 40 6.12 -4.51 20.49
C GLY A 40 5.15 -5.68 20.74
N ASP A 41 4.69 -6.39 19.69
CA ASP A 41 3.95 -7.65 19.86
C ASP A 41 4.92 -8.86 19.77
N PRO A 42 4.68 -9.95 20.53
CA PRO A 42 5.63 -11.06 20.71
C PRO A 42 5.57 -12.13 19.61
N LEU A 43 6.69 -12.82 19.43
CA LEU A 43 6.80 -14.12 18.77
C LEU A 43 7.10 -15.20 19.83
N ALA A 44 6.93 -16.46 19.47
CA ALA A 44 7.33 -17.56 20.36
C ALA A 44 8.85 -17.52 20.59
N PRO A 45 9.32 -17.71 21.85
CA PRO A 45 10.74 -17.75 22.17
C PRO A 45 11.41 -18.96 21.50
N HIS A 46 12.72 -18.89 21.34
CA HIS A 46 13.52 -19.97 20.77
C HIS A 46 14.87 -20.15 21.45
N ASP A 47 15.40 -21.36 21.32
CA ASP A 47 16.70 -21.79 21.81
C ASP A 47 17.48 -22.51 20.69
N LYS A 48 18.70 -22.94 21.01
CA LYS A 48 19.51 -23.83 20.16
C LYS A 48 20.46 -24.62 21.07
N PRO A 49 21.01 -25.76 20.63
CA PRO A 49 21.87 -26.59 21.48
C PRO A 49 22.97 -25.78 22.20
N LYS A 50 23.11 -26.01 23.51
CA LYS A 50 24.06 -25.33 24.43
C LYS A 50 23.80 -23.83 24.66
N HIS A 51 22.65 -23.29 24.28
CA HIS A 51 22.27 -21.89 24.52
C HIS A 51 20.89 -21.81 25.21
N PRO A 52 20.65 -20.89 26.15
CA PRO A 52 19.35 -20.76 26.80
C PRO A 52 18.28 -20.20 25.84
N PRO A 53 16.98 -20.50 26.08
CA PRO A 53 15.88 -19.85 25.36
C PRO A 53 15.86 -18.34 25.60
N HIS A 54 15.46 -17.57 24.58
CA HIS A 54 15.29 -16.13 24.70
C HIS A 54 14.03 -15.62 23.97
N GLY A 55 13.53 -14.48 24.44
CA GLY A 55 12.29 -13.86 23.96
C GLY A 55 12.48 -13.10 22.64
N ARG A 56 11.41 -13.07 21.84
CA ARG A 56 11.38 -12.44 20.52
C ARG A 56 10.21 -11.47 20.41
N THR A 57 10.46 -10.24 19.93
CA THR A 57 9.43 -9.19 19.82
C THR A 57 9.62 -8.42 18.51
N ILE A 58 8.53 -8.01 17.85
CA ILE A 58 8.59 -7.19 16.64
C ILE A 58 9.16 -5.81 16.98
N ALA A 59 10.33 -5.46 16.44
CA ALA A 59 11.08 -4.25 16.75
C ALA A 59 10.86 -3.11 15.74
N SER A 60 10.55 -3.41 14.47
CA SER A 60 10.20 -2.38 13.48
C SER A 60 8.97 -2.76 12.63
N GLY A 61 8.38 -1.73 12.02
CA GLY A 61 7.12 -1.81 11.30
C GLY A 61 6.89 -0.57 10.44
N SER A 62 5.64 -0.33 10.08
CA SER A 62 5.22 0.79 9.23
C SER A 62 5.45 2.16 9.89
N SER A 63 6.05 3.10 9.15
CA SER A 63 6.18 4.50 9.56
C SER A 63 4.87 5.27 9.39
N THR A 64 4.04 4.88 8.43
CA THR A 64 2.78 5.56 8.07
C THR A 64 1.55 4.95 8.74
N VAL A 65 1.42 3.62 8.75
CA VAL A 65 0.21 2.90 9.22
C VAL A 65 0.36 2.47 10.68
N LYS A 66 -0.62 2.86 11.50
CA LYS A 66 -0.70 2.51 12.92
C LYS A 66 -1.98 1.74 13.23
N ILE A 67 -1.86 0.73 14.09
CA ILE A 67 -2.95 -0.11 14.59
C ILE A 67 -2.91 0.01 16.12
N ASN A 68 -4.02 0.44 16.72
CA ASN A 68 -4.09 0.79 18.16
C ASN A 68 -2.98 1.77 18.60
N GLY A 69 -2.61 2.73 17.74
CA GLY A 69 -1.52 3.69 17.99
C GLY A 69 -0.10 3.14 17.82
N LYS A 70 0.10 1.82 17.78
CA LYS A 70 1.39 1.18 17.49
C LYS A 70 1.65 1.07 15.98
N PRO A 71 2.89 1.20 15.49
CA PRO A 71 3.26 0.86 14.11
C PRO A 71 2.79 -0.55 13.70
N ALA A 72 2.14 -0.68 12.53
CA ALA A 72 1.71 -1.97 12.00
C ALA A 72 2.93 -2.82 11.57
N ALA A 73 2.93 -4.12 11.84
CA ALA A 73 4.02 -5.00 11.44
C ALA A 73 3.95 -5.35 9.95
N ILE A 74 5.09 -5.27 9.27
CA ILE A 74 5.24 -5.51 7.83
C ILE A 74 6.27 -6.61 7.54
N THR A 75 6.16 -7.28 6.40
CA THR A 75 7.22 -8.18 5.90
C THR A 75 8.54 -7.43 5.78
N GLY A 76 9.61 -7.99 6.33
CA GLY A 76 10.92 -7.36 6.48
C GLY A 76 11.10 -6.60 7.80
N GLY A 77 10.05 -6.40 8.58
CA GLY A 77 10.13 -5.79 9.92
C GLY A 77 11.10 -6.56 10.83
N ALA A 78 12.01 -5.84 11.49
CA ALA A 78 13.06 -6.45 12.29
C ALA A 78 12.49 -7.03 13.59
N ILE A 79 13.13 -8.10 14.10
CA ILE A 79 12.80 -8.74 15.38
C ILE A 79 13.91 -8.43 16.39
N SER A 80 13.54 -8.20 17.65
CA SER A 80 14.39 -7.67 18.73
C SER A 80 15.69 -8.44 19.01
N CYS A 81 15.72 -9.74 18.69
CA CYS A 81 16.87 -10.62 18.88
C CYS A 81 17.66 -10.90 17.59
N GLY A 82 17.07 -10.61 16.42
CA GLY A 82 17.56 -11.04 15.12
C GLY A 82 16.47 -11.67 14.25
N GLY A 83 16.69 -11.63 12.93
CA GLY A 83 15.72 -12.05 11.92
C GLY A 83 14.67 -10.97 11.59
N VAL A 84 13.79 -11.30 10.65
CA VAL A 84 12.68 -10.44 10.18
C VAL A 84 11.34 -11.17 10.16
N THR A 85 10.24 -10.44 10.23
CA THR A 85 8.88 -10.97 10.05
C THR A 85 8.54 -11.19 8.58
N ILE A 86 7.78 -12.25 8.28
CA ILE A 86 7.32 -12.66 6.95
C ILE A 86 5.80 -12.80 6.99
N GLY A 87 5.09 -11.75 6.58
CA GLY A 87 3.63 -11.75 6.47
C GLY A 87 3.14 -12.54 5.25
N SER A 88 2.33 -13.58 5.48
CA SER A 88 1.76 -14.43 4.42
C SER A 88 0.40 -13.94 3.89
N GLY A 89 -0.08 -12.80 4.38
CA GLY A 89 -1.47 -12.34 4.18
C GLY A 89 -1.80 -11.71 2.83
N THR A 90 -3.08 -11.49 2.58
CA THR A 90 -3.54 -10.73 1.39
C THR A 90 -3.21 -9.24 1.53
N VAL A 91 -3.33 -8.70 2.75
CA VAL A 91 -3.22 -7.28 3.08
C VAL A 91 -1.86 -6.69 2.71
N ASN A 92 -1.89 -5.60 1.93
CA ASN A 92 -0.72 -4.78 1.63
C ASN A 92 -0.71 -3.55 2.55
N ILE A 93 0.46 -3.18 3.07
CA ILE A 93 0.70 -1.95 3.83
C ILE A 93 1.55 -1.01 2.97
N GLY A 94 1.24 0.29 3.02
CA GLY A 94 1.75 1.29 2.07
C GLY A 94 3.27 1.36 1.99
N ASP A 95 3.96 1.16 3.11
CA ASP A 95 5.41 1.21 3.18
C ASP A 95 6.07 0.02 2.47
N VAL A 96 7.23 0.28 1.87
CA VAL A 96 8.18 -0.75 1.45
C VAL A 96 9.22 -0.87 2.55
N TYR A 97 9.49 -2.08 3.05
CA TYR A 97 10.65 -2.31 3.91
C TYR A 97 11.92 -1.86 3.18
N GLN A 98 12.55 -0.81 3.70
CA GLN A 98 13.89 -0.45 3.31
C GLN A 98 14.84 -0.98 4.38
N PRO A 99 15.74 -1.93 4.06
CA PRO A 99 16.90 -2.17 4.92
C PRO A 99 17.67 -0.85 5.01
N ALA A 100 18.22 -0.55 6.19
CA ALA A 100 18.88 0.74 6.42
C ALA A 100 20.01 0.95 5.40
N LYS A 101 19.82 1.88 4.46
CA LYS A 101 20.93 2.44 3.70
C LYS A 101 21.77 3.24 4.70
N ASN A 102 23.08 3.00 4.71
CA ASN A 102 24.02 3.63 5.65
C ASN A 102 24.28 5.10 5.29
N SER A 103 23.23 5.92 5.31
CA SER A 103 23.30 7.37 5.18
C SER A 103 23.94 7.95 6.44
N ALA A 104 25.26 8.11 6.40
CA ALA A 104 25.99 8.79 7.45
C ALA A 104 25.63 10.30 7.49
N LEU A 105 25.72 10.87 8.70
CA LEU A 105 25.45 12.26 9.06
C LEU A 105 23.95 12.68 8.96
N SER A 106 23.43 13.55 9.83
CA SER A 106 24.07 14.30 10.92
C SER A 106 23.27 14.22 12.23
N SER A 107 23.96 14.14 13.36
CA SER A 107 23.36 14.14 14.71
C SER A 107 23.65 15.45 15.44
N SER A 108 22.65 16.33 15.49
CA SER A 108 22.66 17.59 16.26
C SER A 108 21.20 18.01 16.55
N SER A 109 20.74 18.20 17.79
CA SER A 109 21.44 18.14 19.09
C SER A 109 20.48 17.74 20.21
N PHE A 110 21.03 17.55 21.43
CA PHE A 110 20.32 17.69 22.70
C PHE A 110 19.60 19.07 22.79
N SER A 111 18.58 19.29 23.61
CA SER A 111 18.49 18.89 25.03
C SER A 111 17.09 18.58 25.56
N THR A 112 17.10 17.87 26.70
CA THR A 112 16.02 17.88 27.70
C THR A 112 15.74 19.28 28.23
N GLU A 113 14.46 19.60 28.51
CA GLU A 113 14.00 19.78 29.89
C GLU A 113 12.46 19.78 30.00
N SER A 114 11.95 19.80 31.22
CA SER A 114 10.51 19.81 31.56
C SER A 114 10.02 21.25 31.83
N GLN A 115 8.69 21.42 31.98
CA GLN A 115 7.98 22.30 32.94
C GLN A 115 6.64 22.85 32.37
N VAL A 116 5.55 22.41 33.00
CA VAL A 116 4.36 23.18 33.46
C VAL A 116 3.64 24.19 32.54
N ALA A 117 2.30 24.14 32.60
CA ALA A 117 1.34 24.95 31.85
C ALA A 117 1.11 26.39 32.35
N ILE A 118 0.40 27.20 31.55
CA ILE A 118 -0.44 28.33 31.99
C ILE A 118 -1.68 28.44 31.06
N GLN A 119 -2.83 28.83 31.63
CA GLN A 119 -4.04 29.21 30.88
C GLN A 119 -4.19 30.74 30.85
N THR A 120 -4.67 31.32 29.76
CA THR A 120 -5.38 32.62 29.74
C THR A 120 -6.51 32.62 28.70
N LYS A 121 -7.45 33.57 28.82
CA LYS A 121 -8.80 33.48 28.21
C LYS A 121 -9.42 34.85 27.90
N ALA A 122 -9.90 35.03 26.67
CA ALA A 122 -10.81 36.09 26.21
C ALA A 122 -11.65 35.51 25.04
N LYS A 123 -12.96 35.76 24.80
CA LYS A 123 -13.82 36.97 24.88
C LYS A 123 -13.33 38.08 23.93
N ASN A 124 -14.10 38.64 22.99
CA ASN A 124 -15.51 38.49 22.56
C ASN A 124 -15.57 38.78 21.01
N ALA A 125 -16.65 39.03 20.27
CA ALA A 125 -18.02 39.49 20.56
C ALA A 125 -19.06 39.04 19.48
N HIS A 126 -19.95 39.96 19.07
CA HIS A 126 -20.97 39.92 18.01
C HIS A 126 -20.37 40.26 16.61
N SER A 127 -21.06 40.28 15.46
CA SER A 127 -22.49 40.54 15.21
C SER A 127 -23.08 39.94 13.92
N SER A 128 -24.42 40.01 13.85
CA SER A 128 -25.34 39.55 12.80
C SER A 128 -25.16 40.13 11.39
N ALA A 129 -25.47 39.30 10.38
CA ALA A 129 -26.22 39.72 9.19
C ALA A 129 -27.05 38.55 8.65
N SER A 130 -28.22 38.83 8.07
CA SER A 130 -29.06 37.85 7.37
C SER A 130 -29.17 38.27 5.91
N VAL A 131 -28.76 37.40 4.98
CA VAL A 131 -29.07 37.53 3.55
C VAL A 131 -29.49 36.16 3.04
N CYS A 132 -30.69 36.09 2.46
CA CYS A 132 -31.20 34.88 1.82
C CYS A 132 -30.98 35.00 0.31
N GLU A 133 -29.84 34.53 -0.18
CA GLU A 133 -29.49 34.57 -1.60
C GLU A 133 -29.71 33.19 -2.24
N ALA A 134 -30.44 33.12 -3.35
CA ALA A 134 -30.76 31.86 -4.02
C ALA A 134 -29.60 31.40 -4.92
N VAL A 135 -28.62 30.71 -4.33
CA VAL A 135 -27.44 30.23 -5.07
C VAL A 135 -27.83 29.09 -6.01
N ALA A 136 -27.79 29.36 -7.32
CA ALA A 136 -27.94 28.34 -8.36
C ALA A 136 -26.76 27.35 -8.33
N LEU A 137 -27.07 26.05 -8.34
CA LEU A 137 -26.10 24.96 -8.34
C LEU A 137 -25.07 25.13 -9.47
N LYS A 138 -23.79 25.25 -9.07
CA LYS A 138 -22.68 25.52 -9.98
C LYS A 138 -21.85 24.26 -10.21
N THR A 139 -22.42 23.31 -10.94
CA THR A 139 -21.78 22.04 -11.30
C THR A 139 -20.44 22.29 -12.00
N ALA A 140 -19.36 21.84 -11.38
CA ALA A 140 -18.01 21.96 -11.93
C ALA A 140 -17.65 20.65 -12.63
N GLN A 141 -17.58 20.68 -13.98
CA GLN A 141 -17.10 19.52 -14.74
C GLN A 141 -15.58 19.39 -14.59
N ILE A 142 -15.12 18.26 -14.03
CA ILE A 142 -13.69 17.98 -13.85
C ILE A 142 -13.28 16.82 -14.77
N PRO A 143 -12.35 17.01 -15.72
CA PRO A 143 -11.87 15.94 -16.58
C PRO A 143 -11.19 14.84 -15.75
N GLN A 144 -11.58 13.58 -15.96
CA GLN A 144 -10.95 12.45 -15.29
C GLN A 144 -9.44 12.39 -15.59
N GLY A 145 -8.63 12.15 -14.55
CA GLY A 145 -7.17 12.10 -14.63
C GLY A 145 -6.45 13.46 -14.56
N SER A 146 -7.17 14.59 -14.52
CA SER A 146 -6.56 15.92 -14.44
C SER A 146 -5.77 16.19 -13.14
N GLY A 147 -6.09 15.49 -12.05
CA GLY A 147 -5.50 15.71 -10.71
C GLY A 147 -5.82 17.07 -10.08
N TYR A 148 -6.61 17.91 -10.77
CA TYR A 148 -6.95 19.25 -10.34
C TYR A 148 -8.23 19.25 -9.50
N TRP A 149 -8.16 19.80 -8.29
CA TRP A 149 -9.31 20.04 -7.44
C TRP A 149 -9.57 21.55 -7.36
N PRO A 150 -10.82 22.03 -7.50
CA PRO A 150 -11.13 23.44 -7.34
C PRO A 150 -10.81 23.91 -5.91
N PRO A 151 -10.36 25.18 -5.73
CA PRO A 151 -10.04 25.71 -4.42
C PRO A 151 -11.29 25.76 -3.53
N TYR A 152 -11.31 24.93 -2.48
CA TYR A 152 -12.46 24.76 -1.59
C TYR A 152 -12.49 25.83 -0.48
N ASP A 153 -13.55 26.62 -0.44
CA ASP A 153 -13.80 27.60 0.62
C ASP A 153 -14.60 26.97 1.77
N PHE A 154 -13.88 26.46 2.77
CA PHE A 154 -14.47 25.83 3.95
C PHE A 154 -15.28 26.77 4.85
N THR A 155 -15.33 28.09 4.57
CA THR A 155 -16.25 29.00 5.25
C THR A 155 -17.67 28.96 4.67
N LYS A 156 -17.83 28.40 3.46
CA LYS A 156 -19.11 28.17 2.80
C LYS A 156 -19.42 26.68 2.81
N SER A 157 -20.40 26.25 3.60
CA SER A 157 -20.87 24.87 3.64
C SER A 157 -21.81 24.56 2.45
N GLU A 158 -21.36 24.87 1.24
CA GLU A 158 -22.07 24.58 -0.02
C GLU A 158 -21.73 23.16 -0.48
N GLN A 159 -22.74 22.35 -0.81
CA GLN A 159 -22.52 21.05 -1.41
C GLN A 159 -22.12 21.23 -2.88
N LEU A 160 -20.90 20.80 -3.22
CA LEU A 160 -20.39 20.80 -4.59
C LEU A 160 -20.68 19.45 -5.24
N ASP A 161 -21.68 19.39 -6.11
CA ASP A 161 -21.88 18.27 -7.01
C ASP A 161 -20.78 18.26 -8.08
N VAL A 162 -19.84 17.31 -7.94
CA VAL A 162 -18.71 17.11 -8.84
C VAL A 162 -19.02 15.97 -9.81
N GLU A 163 -19.26 16.31 -11.07
CA GLU A 163 -19.44 15.33 -12.14
C GLU A 163 -18.12 15.08 -12.88
N TYR A 164 -17.69 13.81 -12.90
CA TYR A 164 -16.46 13.36 -13.53
C TYR A 164 -16.70 12.93 -14.98
N THR A 165 -16.51 13.85 -15.93
CA THR A 165 -16.64 13.53 -17.35
C THR A 165 -15.49 12.63 -17.81
N GLN A 166 -15.83 11.46 -18.37
CA GLN A 166 -14.86 10.62 -19.08
C GLN A 166 -14.43 11.35 -20.36
N LYS A 167 -13.12 11.40 -20.61
CA LYS A 167 -12.62 11.87 -21.91
C LYS A 167 -13.03 10.86 -22.98
N VAL A 168 -13.56 11.33 -24.11
CA VAL A 168 -13.75 10.50 -25.30
C VAL A 168 -12.39 9.91 -25.68
N VAL A 169 -12.33 8.58 -25.76
CA VAL A 169 -11.16 7.84 -26.24
C VAL A 169 -11.44 7.47 -27.68
N ASP A 170 -10.68 8.03 -28.60
CA ASP A 170 -10.73 7.67 -30.03
C ASP A 170 -10.17 6.25 -30.20
N LEU A 171 -11.05 5.25 -30.08
CA LEU A 171 -10.74 3.86 -30.32
C LEU A 171 -10.54 3.66 -31.83
N ALA A 172 -9.26 3.58 -32.24
CA ALA A 172 -8.91 3.25 -33.62
C ALA A 172 -9.29 1.79 -33.93
N ILE A 173 -10.48 1.62 -34.51
CA ILE A 173 -10.94 0.33 -35.06
C ILE A 173 -10.20 0.09 -36.37
N MET A 174 -8.97 -0.41 -36.27
CA MET A 174 -8.19 -0.90 -37.41
C MET A 174 -8.86 -2.16 -37.99
N SER A 175 -8.81 -2.32 -39.30
CA SER A 175 -9.24 -3.55 -39.95
C SER A 175 -8.32 -4.72 -39.63
N LEU A 176 -8.77 -5.94 -39.91
CA LEU A 176 -8.06 -7.16 -39.53
C LEU A 176 -6.70 -7.28 -40.23
N GLU A 177 -6.61 -6.86 -41.49
CA GLU A 177 -5.36 -6.81 -42.27
C GLU A 177 -4.39 -5.72 -41.77
N GLU A 178 -4.89 -4.52 -41.44
CA GLU A 178 -4.08 -3.44 -40.84
C GLU A 178 -3.51 -3.84 -39.46
N ALA A 179 -4.28 -4.60 -38.67
CA ALA A 179 -3.82 -5.14 -37.39
C ALA A 179 -2.73 -6.20 -37.56
N GLU A 180 -2.81 -7.03 -38.61
CA GLU A 180 -1.76 -7.99 -38.96
C GLU A 180 -0.49 -7.31 -39.48
N GLU A 181 -0.58 -6.29 -40.34
CA GLU A 181 0.60 -5.52 -40.76
C GLU A 181 1.26 -4.79 -39.58
N PHE A 182 0.47 -4.17 -38.69
CA PHE A 182 0.99 -3.54 -37.48
C PHE A 182 1.71 -4.55 -36.57
N ALA A 183 1.10 -5.72 -36.33
CA ALA A 183 1.70 -6.78 -35.52
C ALA A 183 3.01 -7.33 -36.12
N ASN A 184 3.07 -7.54 -37.44
CA ASN A 184 4.26 -8.02 -38.14
C ASN A 184 5.41 -7.01 -38.09
N ASN A 185 5.13 -5.72 -38.29
CA ASN A 185 6.14 -4.66 -38.17
C ASN A 185 6.68 -4.57 -36.74
N LEU A 186 5.81 -4.64 -35.72
CA LEU A 186 6.22 -4.66 -34.31
C LEU A 186 7.10 -5.89 -33.99
N TRP A 187 6.80 -7.05 -34.58
CA TRP A 187 7.56 -8.29 -34.39
C TRP A 187 8.98 -8.22 -34.99
N LEU A 188 9.15 -7.47 -36.09
CA LEU A 188 10.44 -7.18 -36.71
C LEU A 188 11.25 -6.17 -35.89
N GLU A 189 10.66 -5.06 -35.43
CA GLU A 189 11.35 -4.06 -34.62
C GLU A 189 11.88 -4.63 -33.29
N TYR A 190 11.11 -5.50 -32.63
CA TYR A 190 11.52 -6.14 -31.37
C TYR A 190 12.43 -7.36 -31.53
N ASN A 191 12.86 -7.67 -32.76
CA ASN A 191 14.01 -8.51 -33.12
C ASN A 191 14.11 -9.83 -32.31
N GLY A 192 13.11 -10.69 -32.53
CA GLY A 192 12.70 -11.85 -31.71
C GLY A 192 13.77 -12.57 -30.87
N LYS A 193 13.62 -12.44 -29.54
CA LYS A 193 14.33 -13.17 -28.48
C LYS A 193 13.39 -13.41 -27.29
N ASP A 194 13.42 -14.54 -26.58
CA ASP A 194 14.00 -15.85 -26.91
C ASP A 194 13.34 -16.92 -26.00
N THR A 195 13.76 -18.18 -26.05
CA THR A 195 13.44 -19.26 -25.09
C THR A 195 11.96 -19.66 -24.92
N LEU A 196 11.40 -20.37 -25.91
CA LEU A 196 10.55 -21.56 -25.67
C LEU A 196 10.31 -22.32 -26.98
N ASP A 197 10.25 -23.65 -26.89
CA ASP A 197 10.13 -24.58 -28.02
C ASP A 197 8.97 -24.22 -28.98
N ASN A 198 9.32 -23.84 -30.21
CA ASN A 198 8.39 -23.31 -31.22
C ASN A 198 7.23 -24.28 -31.52
N SER A 199 7.45 -25.58 -31.37
CA SER A 199 6.42 -26.61 -31.58
C SER A 199 5.23 -26.44 -30.63
N LYS A 200 5.48 -26.12 -29.36
CA LYS A 200 4.44 -25.88 -28.34
C LYS A 200 3.82 -24.50 -28.47
N LYS A 201 4.62 -23.50 -28.87
CA LYS A 201 4.20 -22.10 -28.99
C LYS A 201 3.11 -21.92 -30.05
N SER A 202 3.24 -22.60 -31.20
CA SER A 202 2.22 -22.60 -32.26
C SER A 202 0.86 -23.16 -31.77
N GLY A 203 0.87 -24.29 -31.06
CA GLY A 203 -0.35 -24.87 -30.48
C GLY A 203 -1.02 -23.97 -29.44
N MET A 204 -0.24 -23.33 -28.56
CA MET A 204 -0.76 -22.41 -27.54
C MET A 204 -1.38 -21.16 -28.16
N VAL A 205 -0.75 -20.54 -29.17
CA VAL A 205 -1.31 -19.37 -29.87
C VAL A 205 -2.57 -19.76 -30.65
N GLN A 206 -2.58 -20.90 -31.33
CA GLN A 206 -3.78 -21.46 -31.99
C GLN A 206 -4.94 -21.72 -31.02
N GLN A 207 -4.66 -22.14 -29.78
CA GLN A 207 -5.70 -22.37 -28.78
C GLN A 207 -6.22 -21.06 -28.20
N MET A 208 -5.34 -20.12 -27.80
CA MET A 208 -5.75 -18.79 -27.31
C MET A 208 -6.60 -18.04 -28.35
N LEU A 209 -6.26 -18.13 -29.65
CA LEU A 209 -7.04 -17.50 -30.71
C LEU A 209 -8.44 -18.11 -30.84
N ARG A 210 -8.59 -19.43 -30.67
CA ARG A 210 -9.91 -20.11 -30.69
C ARG A 210 -10.75 -19.79 -29.46
N GLU A 211 -10.13 -19.74 -28.28
CA GLU A 211 -10.82 -19.36 -27.05
C GLU A 211 -11.32 -17.90 -27.13
N LEU A 212 -10.52 -16.99 -27.68
CA LEU A 212 -10.92 -15.61 -27.95
C LEU A 212 -12.06 -15.51 -29.00
N ILE A 213 -11.98 -16.26 -30.10
CA ILE A 213 -13.02 -16.27 -31.14
C ILE A 213 -14.35 -16.86 -30.64
N ASN A 214 -14.31 -17.83 -29.73
CA ASN A 214 -15.51 -18.39 -29.10
C ASN A 214 -16.09 -17.42 -28.06
N SER A 215 -15.26 -16.75 -27.27
CA SER A 215 -15.66 -15.71 -26.31
C SER A 215 -16.24 -14.43 -26.94
N LEU A 216 -16.37 -14.38 -28.27
CA LEU A 216 -16.98 -13.30 -29.05
C LEU A 216 -18.24 -13.77 -29.80
N LYS A 217 -18.81 -14.92 -29.42
CA LYS A 217 -20.00 -15.54 -30.07
C LYS A 217 -21.13 -15.91 -29.11
N ASP A 218 -20.92 -15.75 -27.81
CA ASP A 218 -21.92 -15.81 -26.74
C ASP A 218 -22.14 -14.40 -26.16
#